data_AF-A0A7C6MQ55-F1
#
_entry.id   AF-A0A7C6MQ55-F1
#
_cell.length_a   1.000
_cell.length_b   1.000
_cell.length_c   1.000
_cell.angle_alpha   90.00
_cell.angle_beta   90.00
_cell.angle_gamma   90.00
#
_symmetry.space_group_name_H-M   'P 1'
#
loop_
_entity.id
_entity.type
_entity.pdbx_description
1 polymer ?
#
loop_
_entity_poly.entity_id
_entity_poly.type
_entity_poly.pdbx_seq_one_letter_code
_entity_poly.pdbx_strand_id
1 'polypeptide(L)'
;MTVKDNLDKTALFRYKEIEEETSTVRVVLNEVYEALQDKGYNPFGQIVGYLMSGDPTFITNHKNARSLITRIERDIILEELIKHYFQAE
;
A
#
# COMPACT_ATOMS: atom_id res chain seq x y z
N MET A 1 -8.90 37.55 -0.81
CA MET A 1 -8.70 36.09 -0.68
C MET A 1 -8.87 35.52 -2.08
N THR A 2 -7.76 35.17 -2.73
CA THR A 2 -7.73 34.96 -4.19
C THR A 2 -7.84 33.46 -4.48
N VAL A 3 -8.50 33.07 -5.58
CA VAL A 3 -8.72 31.67 -5.99
C VAL A 3 -7.42 30.84 -6.02
N LYS A 4 -6.27 31.51 -6.28
CA LYS A 4 -4.92 30.93 -6.27
C LYS A 4 -4.51 30.36 -4.91
N ASP A 5 -4.87 31.05 -3.81
CA ASP A 5 -4.54 30.60 -2.44
C ASP A 5 -5.27 29.30 -2.06
N ASN A 6 -6.44 29.03 -2.65
CA ASN A 6 -7.20 27.80 -2.38
C ASN A 6 -6.68 26.61 -3.19
N LEU A 7 -6.19 26.83 -4.42
CA LEU A 7 -5.58 25.79 -5.26
C LEU A 7 -4.27 25.28 -4.64
N ASP A 8 -3.42 26.20 -4.17
CA ASP A 8 -2.15 25.85 -3.52
C ASP A 8 -2.39 25.07 -2.22
N LYS A 9 -3.37 25.49 -1.41
CA LYS A 9 -3.79 24.74 -0.22
C LYS A 9 -4.30 23.35 -0.56
N THR A 10 -5.18 23.22 -1.57
CA THR A 10 -5.76 21.92 -1.96
C THR A 10 -4.69 20.95 -2.48
N ALA A 11 -3.68 21.45 -3.21
CA ALA A 11 -2.53 20.65 -3.64
C ALA A 11 -1.66 20.20 -2.45
N LEU A 12 -1.39 21.10 -1.49
CA LEU A 12 -0.65 20.77 -0.26
C LEU A 12 -1.37 19.74 0.62
N PHE A 13 -2.70 19.81 0.74
CA PHE A 13 -3.50 18.82 1.47
C PHE A 13 -3.43 17.45 0.80
N ARG A 14 -3.66 17.38 -0.52
CA ARG A 14 -3.52 16.12 -1.28
C ARG A 14 -2.12 15.54 -1.19
N TYR A 15 -1.08 16.38 -1.23
CA TYR A 15 0.30 15.92 -1.11
C TYR A 15 0.56 15.26 0.25
N LYS A 16 0.05 15.85 1.34
CA LYS A 16 0.14 15.25 2.69
C LYS A 16 -0.64 13.95 2.80
N GLU A 17 -1.86 13.90 2.26
CA GLU A 17 -2.67 12.67 2.23
C GLU A 17 -1.94 11.54 1.48
N ILE A 18 -1.36 11.85 0.31
CA ILE A 18 -0.57 10.89 -0.47
C ILE A 18 0.66 10.43 0.31
N GLU A 19 1.38 11.33 0.99
CA GLU A 19 2.57 10.97 1.77
C GLU A 19 2.22 10.08 2.98
N GLU A 20 1.11 10.36 3.66
CA GLU A 20 0.57 9.51 4.74
C GLU A 20 0.12 8.14 4.22
N GLU A 21 -0.56 8.08 3.06
CA GLU A 21 -0.96 6.84 2.40
C GLU A 21 0.25 6.01 1.96
N THR A 22 1.24 6.61 1.31
CA THR A 22 2.50 5.97 0.92
C THR A 22 3.20 5.33 2.12
N SER A 23 3.31 6.07 3.24
CA SER A 23 3.91 5.55 4.47
C SER A 23 3.13 4.36 5.02
N THR A 24 1.81 4.42 4.94
CA THR A 24 0.89 3.37 5.40
C THR A 24 1.00 2.10 4.54
N VAL A 25 1.04 2.24 3.21
CA VAL A 25 1.20 1.12 2.26
C VAL A 25 2.51 0.38 2.53
N ARG A 26 3.61 1.12 2.68
CA ARG A 26 4.93 0.52 2.93
C ARG A 26 4.97 -0.26 4.26
N VAL A 27 4.41 0.31 5.33
CA VAL A 27 4.33 -0.37 6.63
C VAL A 27 3.51 -1.66 6.53
N VAL A 28 2.33 -1.59 5.91
CA VAL A 28 1.46 -2.76 5.76
C VAL A 28 2.11 -3.85 4.89
N LEU A 29 2.74 -3.50 3.77
CA LEU A 29 3.43 -4.48 2.92
C LEU A 29 4.60 -5.16 3.65
N ASN A 30 5.34 -4.45 4.50
CA ASN A 30 6.39 -5.05 5.33
C ASN A 30 5.82 -6.05 6.35
N GLU A 31 4.76 -5.68 7.08
CA GLU A 31 4.09 -6.58 8.04
C GLU A 31 3.55 -7.85 7.36
N VAL A 32 2.97 -7.68 6.17
CA VAL A 32 2.47 -8.81 5.35
C VAL A 32 3.62 -9.69 4.89
N TYR A 33 4.71 -9.09 4.42
CA TYR A 33 5.90 -9.80 3.97
C TYR A 33 6.48 -10.67 5.09
N GLU A 34 6.71 -10.09 6.27
CA GLU A 34 7.20 -10.81 7.45
C GLU A 34 6.25 -11.93 7.87
N ALA A 35 4.94 -11.65 7.94
CA ALA A 35 3.96 -12.66 8.33
C ALA A 35 3.92 -13.86 7.36
N LEU A 36 4.13 -13.61 6.06
CA LEU A 36 4.24 -14.66 5.05
C LEU A 36 5.54 -15.47 5.21
N GLN A 37 6.67 -14.81 5.46
CA GLN A 37 7.95 -15.47 5.74
C GLN A 37 7.89 -16.36 6.99
N ASP A 38 7.32 -15.86 8.09
CA ASP A 38 7.17 -16.59 9.35
C ASP A 38 6.35 -17.88 9.19
N LYS A 39 5.46 -17.91 8.20
CA LYS A 39 4.65 -19.07 7.86
C LYS A 39 5.26 -19.96 6.76
N GLY A 40 6.43 -19.60 6.23
CA GLY A 40 7.11 -20.35 5.17
C GLY A 40 6.44 -20.23 3.80
N TYR A 41 5.62 -19.20 3.58
CA TYR A 41 5.06 -18.91 2.26
C TYR A 41 6.05 -18.09 1.42
N ASN A 42 5.92 -18.14 0.09
CA ASN A 42 6.60 -17.21 -0.81
C ASN A 42 5.89 -15.84 -0.75
N PRO A 43 6.49 -14.81 -0.11
CA PRO A 43 5.78 -13.56 0.11
C PRO A 43 5.43 -12.84 -1.19
N PHE A 44 6.37 -12.80 -2.14
CA PHE A 44 6.17 -12.12 -3.42
C PHE A 44 5.02 -12.76 -4.22
N GLY A 45 5.02 -14.09 -4.34
CA GLY A 45 3.98 -14.80 -5.08
C GLY A 45 2.59 -14.61 -4.48
N GLN A 46 2.49 -14.61 -3.15
CA GLN A 46 1.22 -14.42 -2.43
C GLN A 46 0.71 -12.98 -2.54
N ILE A 47 1.59 -11.98 -2.39
CA ILE A 47 1.22 -10.57 -2.55
C ILE A 47 0.79 -10.30 -3.99
N VAL A 48 1.51 -10.80 -5.00
CA VAL A 48 1.11 -10.68 -6.42
C VAL A 48 -0.23 -11.38 -6.65
N GLY A 49 -0.42 -12.59 -6.13
CA GLY A 49 -1.69 -13.32 -6.22
C GLY A 49 -2.87 -12.54 -5.64
N TYR A 50 -2.69 -11.92 -4.47
CA TYR A 50 -3.68 -11.04 -3.84
C TYR A 50 -3.98 -9.81 -4.69
N LEU A 51 -2.95 -9.09 -5.18
CA LEU A 51 -3.15 -7.89 -5.98
C LEU A 51 -3.94 -8.18 -7.26
N MET A 52 -3.61 -9.27 -7.96
CA MET A 52 -4.25 -9.66 -9.21
C MET A 52 -5.68 -10.17 -9.01
N SER A 53 -5.91 -11.03 -8.01
CA SER A 53 -7.21 -11.70 -7.82
C SER A 53 -8.18 -10.94 -6.91
N GLY A 54 -7.65 -10.20 -5.94
CA GLY A 54 -8.41 -9.62 -4.84
C GLY A 54 -8.78 -10.61 -3.74
N ASP A 55 -8.40 -11.88 -3.87
CA ASP A 55 -8.72 -12.91 -2.90
C ASP A 55 -7.79 -12.81 -1.67
N PRO A 56 -8.31 -12.46 -0.48
CA PRO A 56 -7.50 -12.31 0.72
C PRO A 56 -6.95 -13.65 1.25
N THR A 57 -7.36 -14.79 0.71
CA THR A 57 -6.84 -16.11 1.13
C THR A 57 -5.36 -16.32 0.78
N PHE A 58 -4.84 -15.61 -0.23
CA PHE A 58 -3.40 -15.55 -0.52
C PHE A 58 -2.60 -14.99 0.67
N ILE A 59 -3.21 -14.16 1.52
CA ILE A 59 -2.54 -13.56 2.66
C ILE A 59 -2.89 -14.34 3.93
N THR A 60 -1.86 -14.68 4.72
CA THR A 60 -2.03 -15.36 6.00
C THR A 60 -2.73 -14.46 7.04
N ASN A 61 -3.50 -15.06 7.95
CA ASN A 61 -4.04 -14.35 9.12
C ASN A 61 -2.99 -14.11 10.21
N HIS A 62 -1.78 -14.67 10.08
CA HIS A 62 -0.71 -14.47 11.05
C HIS A 62 -0.40 -12.98 11.21
N LYS A 63 -0.15 -12.53 12.46
CA LYS A 63 0.12 -11.13 12.80
C LYS A 63 -0.93 -10.14 12.26
N ASN A 64 -2.18 -10.58 12.06
CA ASN A 64 -3.24 -9.78 11.44
C ASN A 64 -2.95 -9.30 10.01
N ALA A 65 -1.98 -9.89 9.31
CA ALA A 65 -1.54 -9.43 7.99
C ALA A 65 -2.68 -9.35 6.97
N ARG A 66 -3.56 -10.37 6.91
CA ARG A 66 -4.75 -10.34 6.06
C ARG A 66 -5.65 -9.14 6.34
N SER A 67 -5.94 -8.86 7.62
CA SER A 67 -6.80 -7.73 7.99
C SER A 67 -6.15 -6.39 7.69
N LEU A 68 -4.82 -6.27 7.84
CA LEU A 68 -4.08 -5.05 7.54
C LEU A 68 -4.15 -4.72 6.04
N ILE A 69 -3.82 -5.67 5.18
CA ILE A 69 -3.78 -5.42 3.73
C ILE A 69 -5.15 -5.17 3.13
N THR A 70 -6.21 -5.80 3.65
CA THR A 70 -7.59 -5.57 3.17
C THR A 70 -8.17 -4.19 3.53
N ARG A 71 -7.51 -3.42 4.39
CA ARG A 71 -7.92 -2.04 4.72
C ARG A 71 -7.46 -1.02 3.69
N ILE A 72 -6.55 -1.42 2.81
CA ILE A 72 -6.01 -0.56 1.75
C ILE A 72 -6.63 -1.03 0.44
N GLU A 73 -7.11 -0.10 -0.38
CA GLU A 73 -7.56 -0.44 -1.73
C GLU A 73 -6.37 -0.92 -2.57
N ARG A 74 -6.58 -1.97 -3.39
CA ARG A 74 -5.48 -2.64 -4.09
C ARG A 74 -4.82 -1.75 -5.16
N ASP A 75 -5.60 -0.86 -5.75
CA ASP A 75 -5.12 0.15 -6.69
C ASP A 75 -4.18 1.16 -6.02
N ILE A 76 -4.45 1.58 -4.77
CA ILE A 76 -3.51 2.40 -3.98
C ILE A 76 -2.18 1.67 -3.77
N ILE A 77 -2.23 0.38 -3.41
CA ILE A 77 -1.02 -0.44 -3.25
C ILE A 77 -0.25 -0.53 -4.57
N LEU A 78 -0.96 -0.78 -5.68
CA LEU A 78 -0.35 -0.91 -7.00
C LEU A 78 0.25 0.41 -7.49
N GLU A 79 -0.47 1.52 -7.32
CA GLU A 79 0.00 2.86 -7.67
C GLU A 79 1.29 3.19 -6.93
N GLU A 80 1.35 2.91 -5.62
CA GLU A 80 2.55 3.13 -4.82
C GLU A 80 3.74 2.28 -5.30
N LEU A 81 3.52 1.00 -5.62
CA LEU A 81 4.56 0.13 -6.17
C LEU A 81 5.11 0.67 -7.50
N ILE A 82 4.23 1.18 -8.37
CA ILE A 82 4.64 1.76 -9.66
C ILE A 82 5.37 3.10 -9.45
N LYS A 83 4.89 3.98 -8.56
CA LYS A 83 5.60 5.21 -8.19
C LYS A 83 7.01 4.89 -7.70
N HIS A 84 7.15 3.92 -6.80
CA HIS A 84 8.44 3.55 -6.26
C HIS A 84 9.39 3.00 -7.33
N TYR A 85 8.88 2.23 -8.31
CA TYR A 85 9.67 1.73 -9.43
C TYR A 85 10.31 2.87 -10.25
N PHE A 86 9.58 3.97 -10.46
CA PHE A 86 10.09 5.15 -11.20
C PHE A 86 10.84 6.17 -10.33
N GLN A 87 10.72 6.10 -9.00
CA GLN A 87 11.51 6.93 -8.07
C GLN A 87 12.91 6.35 -7.80
N ALA A 88 13.14 5.08 -8.11
CA ALA A 88 14.42 4.41 -7.90
C ALA A 88 15.48 4.72 -8.98
N GLU A 89 15.31 5.79 -9.77
CA GLU A 89 16.32 6.38 -10.66
C GLU A 89 17.09 7.53 -10.00
#